data_AF-A0A077M2Y3-F1
#
_entry.id   AF-A0A077M2Y3-F1
#
_cell.length_a   1.000
_cell.length_b   1.000
_cell.length_c   1.000
_cell.angle_alpha   90.00
_cell.angle_beta   90.00
_cell.angle_gamma   90.00
#
_symmetry.space_group_name_H-M   'P 1'
#
loop_
_entity.id
_entity.type
_entity.pdbx_description
1 polymer ?
#
loop_
_entity_poly.entity_id
_entity_poly.type
_entity_poly.pdbx_seq_one_letter_code
_entity_poly.pdbx_strand_id
1 'polypeptide(L)'
;MLSIGEFARASGLTAKALRLYDELELLRPAEVDPSNGYRYYSAEQVEQGRLVARLRSAGVPLPRIAAIIGADTPEAAAEEVLSYWRDVEASRASAREVITSLVGLLRGQDTTMSHSAPAPLDISLADLIARLYEELPDADDLARVGAARRQARALSDLGDQLVEHYVSEAKLGGATWSEISDALDATPPGSPKRRSRNPLEGFTDLSRHSIVLAQESAREHRHELIGTEHLLLGLLSEPRGLAHELLTTHTCSEEEIRAAVEGAMPPGGEQALPGHIAFGPDSKEAIEQALRAASDLGHDWVGTEHLLLGLARAENGLAARALRDLGLTVDSLHEVVATEVARRRAANDE
;
A
#
# COMPACT_ATOMS: atom_id res chain seq x y z
N MET A 1 -46.30 2.02 -20.83
CA MET A 1 -45.83 0.63 -20.89
C MET A 1 -44.65 0.56 -21.85
N LEU A 2 -43.63 -0.22 -21.53
CA LEU A 2 -42.43 -0.44 -22.33
C LEU A 2 -42.46 -1.87 -22.88
N SER A 3 -42.11 -2.05 -24.16
CA SER A 3 -41.87 -3.38 -24.70
C SER A 3 -40.67 -4.04 -24.01
N ILE A 4 -40.60 -5.38 -24.02
CA ILE A 4 -39.46 -6.12 -23.45
C ILE A 4 -38.09 -5.65 -23.98
N GLY A 5 -38.02 -5.19 -25.24
CA GLY A 5 -36.78 -4.68 -25.84
C GLY A 5 -36.43 -3.25 -25.43
N GLU A 6 -37.43 -2.39 -25.18
CA GLU A 6 -37.23 -1.04 -24.64
C GLU A 6 -36.85 -1.10 -23.16
N PHE A 7 -37.54 -1.94 -22.39
CA PHE A 7 -37.23 -2.16 -20.98
C PHE A 7 -35.82 -2.75 -20.80
N ALA A 8 -35.46 -3.77 -21.59
CA ALA A 8 -34.11 -4.34 -21.62
C ALA A 8 -33.02 -3.27 -21.78
N ARG A 9 -33.18 -2.37 -22.75
CA ARG A 9 -32.23 -1.26 -22.95
C ARG A 9 -32.21 -0.27 -21.78
N ALA A 10 -33.38 0.07 -21.23
CA ALA A 10 -33.48 1.04 -20.13
C ALA A 10 -32.93 0.50 -18.80
N SER A 11 -33.05 -0.81 -18.56
CA SER A 11 -32.64 -1.48 -17.33
C SER A 11 -31.23 -2.09 -17.39
N GLY A 12 -30.63 -2.20 -18.58
CA GLY A 12 -29.35 -2.88 -18.79
C GLY A 12 -29.44 -4.41 -18.78
N LEU A 13 -30.64 -4.98 -18.86
CA LEU A 13 -30.88 -6.42 -18.94
C LEU A 13 -31.05 -6.86 -20.39
N THR A 14 -30.89 -8.15 -20.67
CA THR A 14 -31.21 -8.69 -22.00
C THR A 14 -32.67 -9.14 -22.06
N ALA A 15 -33.30 -9.07 -23.22
CA ALA A 15 -34.66 -9.60 -23.41
C ALA A 15 -34.76 -11.10 -23.09
N LYS A 16 -33.67 -11.86 -23.26
CA LYS A 16 -33.59 -13.27 -22.86
C LYS A 16 -33.58 -13.42 -21.33
N ALA A 17 -32.82 -12.58 -20.61
CA ALA A 17 -32.82 -12.57 -19.15
C ALA A 17 -34.19 -12.19 -18.58
N LEU A 18 -34.88 -11.22 -19.17
CA LEU A 18 -36.22 -10.80 -18.75
C LEU A 18 -37.27 -11.92 -18.83
N ARG A 19 -37.23 -12.75 -19.88
CA ARG A 19 -38.10 -13.93 -19.99
C ARG A 19 -37.80 -14.96 -18.91
N LEU A 20 -36.51 -15.21 -18.65
CA LEU A 20 -36.08 -16.10 -17.57
C LEU A 20 -36.49 -15.55 -16.19
N TYR A 21 -36.40 -14.24 -15.98
CA TYR A 21 -36.75 -13.62 -14.70
C TYR A 21 -38.25 -13.56 -14.46
N ASP A 22 -39.06 -13.50 -15.51
CA ASP A 22 -40.50 -13.71 -15.42
C ASP A 22 -40.82 -15.15 -14.98
N GLU A 23 -40.21 -16.16 -15.63
CA GLU A 23 -40.39 -17.57 -15.27
C GLU A 23 -39.93 -17.89 -13.84
N LEU A 24 -38.88 -17.23 -13.37
CA LEU A 24 -38.36 -17.35 -12.00
C LEU A 24 -39.04 -16.40 -11.00
N GLU A 25 -40.08 -15.67 -11.44
CA GLU A 25 -40.84 -14.71 -10.65
C GLU A 25 -40.01 -13.57 -10.03
N LEU A 26 -38.78 -13.36 -10.52
CA LEU A 26 -37.81 -12.38 -10.06
C LEU A 26 -38.14 -10.96 -10.55
N LEU A 27 -38.66 -10.85 -11.76
CA LEU A 27 -39.09 -9.58 -12.36
C LEU A 27 -40.23 -9.83 -13.34
N ARG A 28 -41.46 -9.87 -12.81
CA ARG A 28 -42.67 -10.14 -13.61
C ARG A 28 -43.03 -8.95 -14.50
N PRO A 29 -43.47 -9.17 -15.75
CA PRO A 29 -44.03 -8.13 -16.58
C PRO A 29 -45.30 -7.56 -15.95
N ALA A 30 -45.52 -6.27 -16.15
CA ALA A 30 -46.74 -5.61 -15.69
C ALA A 30 -47.97 -6.07 -16.49
N GLU A 31 -47.77 -6.47 -17.76
CA GLU A 31 -48.83 -7.01 -18.61
C GLU A 31 -48.26 -8.04 -19.58
N VAL A 32 -49.02 -9.12 -19.83
CA VAL A 32 -48.75 -10.09 -20.89
C VAL A 32 -49.94 -10.10 -21.83
N ASP A 33 -49.71 -9.78 -23.10
CA ASP A 33 -50.75 -9.76 -24.12
C ASP A 33 -51.33 -11.18 -24.30
N PRO A 34 -52.65 -11.39 -24.06
CA PRO A 34 -53.26 -12.71 -24.10
C PRO A 34 -53.26 -13.38 -25.47
N SER A 35 -53.15 -12.60 -26.55
CA SER A 35 -53.26 -13.07 -27.94
C SER A 35 -51.94 -13.59 -28.51
N ASN A 36 -50.81 -13.05 -28.06
CA ASN A 36 -49.49 -13.32 -28.62
C ASN A 36 -48.39 -13.57 -27.56
N GLY A 37 -48.72 -13.47 -26.27
CA GLY A 37 -47.79 -13.69 -25.15
C GLY A 37 -46.71 -12.62 -25.01
N TYR A 38 -46.87 -11.46 -25.64
CA TYR A 38 -45.88 -10.39 -25.60
C TYR A 38 -45.88 -9.69 -24.24
N ARG A 39 -44.68 -9.45 -23.71
CA ARG A 39 -44.47 -8.93 -22.35
C ARG A 39 -44.23 -7.43 -22.37
N TYR A 40 -44.98 -6.73 -21.54
CA TYR A 40 -44.84 -5.30 -21.32
C TYR A 40 -44.50 -5.01 -19.86
N TYR A 41 -43.59 -4.08 -19.66
CA TYR A 41 -43.11 -3.65 -18.34
C TYR A 41 -43.50 -2.19 -18.09
N SER A 42 -43.68 -1.79 -16.84
CA SER A 42 -43.93 -0.39 -16.50
C SER A 42 -42.61 0.40 -16.47
N ALA A 43 -42.70 1.73 -16.57
CA ALA A 43 -41.52 2.59 -16.43
C ALA A 43 -40.98 2.58 -14.98
N GLU A 44 -41.85 2.36 -14.00
CA GLU A 44 -41.50 2.28 -12.57
C GLU A 44 -40.63 1.05 -12.25
N GLN A 45 -40.80 -0.04 -13.02
CA GLN A 45 -39.99 -1.25 -12.87
C GLN A 45 -38.53 -1.08 -13.33
N VAL A 46 -38.17 0.02 -14.01
CA VAL A 46 -36.84 0.20 -14.60
C VAL A 46 -35.75 0.24 -13.53
N GLU A 47 -35.97 0.93 -12.40
CA GLU A 47 -34.98 0.99 -11.32
C GLU A 47 -34.77 -0.38 -10.66
N GLN A 48 -35.84 -1.15 -10.46
CA GLN A 48 -35.74 -2.54 -10.01
C GLN A 48 -34.95 -3.40 -11.01
N GLY A 49 -35.18 -3.22 -12.32
CA GLY A 49 -34.41 -3.89 -13.36
C GLY A 49 -32.92 -3.52 -13.36
N ARG A 50 -32.58 -2.26 -13.08
CA ARG A 50 -31.18 -1.79 -12.95
C ARG A 50 -30.51 -2.40 -11.72
N LEU A 51 -31.22 -2.48 -10.60
CA LEU A 51 -30.74 -3.15 -9.39
C LEU A 51 -30.40 -4.62 -9.66
N VAL A 52 -31.32 -5.35 -10.32
CA VAL A 52 -31.10 -6.74 -10.75
C VAL A 52 -29.85 -6.87 -11.62
N ALA A 53 -29.69 -5.96 -12.60
CA ALA A 53 -28.53 -5.97 -13.50
C ALA A 53 -27.21 -5.77 -12.74
N ARG A 54 -27.16 -4.83 -11.79
CA ARG A 54 -25.99 -4.58 -10.94
C ARG A 54 -25.66 -5.78 -10.07
N LEU A 55 -26.63 -6.36 -9.39
CA LEU A 55 -26.43 -7.56 -8.56
C LEU A 55 -25.92 -8.75 -9.39
N ARG A 56 -26.45 -8.94 -10.61
CA ARG A 56 -25.95 -9.97 -11.53
C ARG A 56 -24.52 -9.72 -11.98
N SER A 57 -24.15 -8.46 -12.26
CA SER A 57 -22.78 -8.11 -12.63
C SER A 57 -21.79 -8.33 -11.47
N ALA A 58 -22.25 -8.17 -10.23
CA ALA A 58 -21.51 -8.48 -9.01
C ALA A 58 -21.44 -9.99 -8.68
N GLY A 59 -21.99 -10.86 -9.54
CA GLY A 59 -21.95 -12.31 -9.36
C GLY A 59 -23.02 -12.88 -8.44
N VAL A 60 -23.95 -12.06 -7.95
CA VAL A 60 -25.00 -12.52 -7.01
C VAL A 60 -25.88 -13.60 -7.66
N PRO A 61 -26.09 -14.75 -7.01
CA PRO A 61 -26.98 -15.81 -7.49
C PRO A 61 -28.45 -15.37 -7.52
N LEU A 62 -29.20 -15.83 -8.53
CA LEU A 62 -30.62 -15.47 -8.72
C LEU A 62 -31.50 -15.68 -7.47
N PRO A 63 -31.35 -16.76 -6.67
CA PRO A 63 -32.14 -16.93 -5.45
C PRO A 63 -31.91 -15.82 -4.43
N ARG A 64 -30.68 -15.32 -4.30
CA ARG A 64 -30.38 -14.21 -3.39
C ARG A 64 -30.86 -12.87 -3.93
N ILE A 65 -30.80 -12.67 -5.25
CA ILE A 65 -31.42 -11.49 -5.86
C ILE A 65 -32.93 -11.47 -5.59
N ALA A 66 -33.61 -12.63 -5.60
CA ALA A 66 -35.02 -12.71 -5.23
C ALA A 66 -35.27 -12.31 -3.78
N ALA A 67 -34.43 -12.78 -2.85
CA ALA A 67 -34.50 -12.39 -1.43
C ALA A 67 -34.25 -10.88 -1.22
N ILE A 68 -33.29 -10.30 -1.95
CA ILE A 68 -32.98 -8.85 -1.89
C ILE A 68 -34.16 -8.01 -2.39
N ILE A 69 -34.77 -8.39 -3.51
CA ILE A 69 -35.92 -7.67 -4.08
C ILE A 69 -37.17 -7.85 -3.24
N GLY A 70 -37.35 -9.04 -2.66
CA GLY A 70 -38.51 -9.37 -1.82
C GLY A 70 -38.38 -8.97 -0.36
N ALA A 71 -37.30 -8.29 0.03
CA ALA A 71 -37.08 -7.85 1.40
C ALA A 71 -38.10 -6.77 1.80
N ASP A 72 -38.64 -6.89 3.02
CA ASP A 72 -39.65 -5.95 3.54
C ASP A 72 -39.10 -4.54 3.79
N THR A 73 -37.77 -4.40 3.96
CA THR A 73 -37.10 -3.12 4.19
C THR A 73 -35.79 -2.98 3.42
N PRO A 74 -35.34 -1.75 3.12
CA PRO A 74 -34.03 -1.50 2.51
C PRO A 74 -32.87 -2.06 3.33
N GLU A 75 -32.97 -2.04 4.65
CA GLU A 75 -31.95 -2.56 5.56
C GLU A 75 -31.83 -4.08 5.47
N ALA A 76 -32.97 -4.78 5.37
CA ALA A 76 -32.98 -6.23 5.16
C ALA A 76 -32.39 -6.60 3.78
N ALA A 77 -32.69 -5.80 2.74
CA ALA A 77 -32.09 -5.97 1.41
C ALA A 77 -30.55 -5.76 1.45
N ALA A 78 -30.08 -4.74 2.16
CA ALA A 78 -28.65 -4.47 2.32
C ALA A 78 -27.94 -5.57 3.12
N GLU A 79 -28.55 -6.06 4.19
CA GLU A 79 -28.01 -7.17 5.00
C GLU A 79 -27.89 -8.47 4.19
N GLU A 80 -28.84 -8.75 3.30
CA GLU A 80 -28.76 -9.92 2.41
C GLU A 80 -27.59 -9.79 1.41
N VAL A 81 -27.30 -8.59 0.90
CA VAL A 81 -26.12 -8.33 0.07
C VAL A 81 -24.83 -8.54 0.85
N LEU A 82 -24.75 -8.02 2.08
CA LEU A 82 -23.58 -8.19 2.95
C LEU A 82 -23.41 -9.65 3.40
N SER A 83 -24.49 -10.38 3.64
CA SER A 83 -24.48 -11.82 3.92
C SER A 83 -23.92 -12.60 2.75
N TYR A 84 -24.34 -12.31 1.52
CA TYR A 84 -23.78 -12.95 0.33
C TYR A 84 -22.27 -12.71 0.23
N TRP A 85 -21.81 -11.48 0.47
CA TRP A 85 -20.38 -11.17 0.41
C TRP A 85 -19.58 -11.94 1.47
N ARG A 86 -20.07 -11.99 2.72
CA ARG A 86 -19.47 -12.80 3.80
C ARG A 86 -19.37 -14.28 3.43
N ASP A 87 -20.40 -14.84 2.79
CA ASP A 87 -20.38 -16.24 2.35
C ASP A 87 -19.34 -16.49 1.24
N VAL A 88 -19.18 -15.54 0.31
CA VAL A 88 -18.16 -15.61 -0.74
C VAL A 88 -16.75 -15.55 -0.14
N GLU A 89 -16.52 -14.63 0.80
CA GLU A 89 -15.25 -14.52 1.52
C GLU A 89 -14.94 -15.79 2.31
N ALA A 90 -15.90 -16.29 3.08
CA ALA A 90 -15.76 -17.53 3.84
C ALA A 90 -15.45 -18.72 2.92
N SER A 91 -16.18 -18.85 1.81
CA SER A 91 -15.96 -19.93 0.83
C SER A 91 -14.56 -19.84 0.20
N ARG A 92 -14.08 -18.63 -0.12
CA ARG A 92 -12.72 -18.42 -0.63
C ARG A 92 -11.65 -18.71 0.42
N ALA A 93 -11.88 -18.33 1.68
CA ALA A 93 -10.99 -18.63 2.79
C ALA A 93 -10.87 -20.15 2.99
N SER A 94 -11.98 -20.88 3.04
CA SER A 94 -11.97 -22.34 3.13
C SER A 94 -11.32 -23.00 1.92
N ALA A 95 -11.57 -22.51 0.70
CA ALA A 95 -10.90 -23.02 -0.49
C ALA A 95 -9.38 -22.82 -0.41
N ARG A 96 -8.93 -21.67 0.09
CA ARG A 96 -7.50 -21.37 0.31
C ARG A 96 -6.88 -22.29 1.36
N GLU A 97 -7.59 -22.61 2.44
CA GLU A 97 -7.13 -23.58 3.44
C GLU A 97 -6.94 -24.97 2.84
N VAL A 98 -7.93 -25.46 2.09
CA VAL A 98 -7.87 -26.76 1.42
C VAL A 98 -6.74 -26.79 0.39
N ILE A 99 -6.59 -25.75 -0.43
CA ILE A 99 -5.50 -25.65 -1.41
C ILE A 99 -4.15 -25.62 -0.71
N THR A 100 -4.01 -24.86 0.38
CA THR A 100 -2.77 -24.81 1.16
C THR A 100 -2.44 -26.18 1.75
N SER A 101 -3.42 -26.87 2.32
CA SER A 101 -3.27 -28.23 2.84
C SER A 101 -2.88 -29.22 1.73
N LEU A 102 -3.53 -29.16 0.57
CA LEU A 102 -3.18 -30.00 -0.59
C LEU A 102 -1.77 -29.73 -1.11
N VAL A 103 -1.35 -28.46 -1.17
CA VAL A 103 0.03 -28.09 -1.53
C VAL A 103 1.02 -28.62 -0.49
N GLY A 104 0.68 -28.55 0.80
CA GLY A 104 1.47 -29.16 1.88
C GLY A 104 1.58 -30.67 1.74
N LEU A 105 0.48 -31.36 1.48
CA LEU A 105 0.43 -32.81 1.28
C LEU A 105 1.21 -33.25 0.03
N LEU A 106 1.06 -32.54 -1.10
CA LEU A 106 1.84 -32.79 -2.32
C LEU A 106 3.34 -32.51 -2.12
N ARG A 107 3.70 -31.68 -1.13
CA ARG A 107 5.07 -31.41 -0.70
C ARG A 107 5.54 -32.27 0.48
N GLY A 108 4.68 -33.16 1.01
CA GLY A 108 5.00 -34.09 2.09
C GLY A 108 4.97 -33.52 3.52
N GLN A 109 4.12 -32.54 3.84
CA GLN A 109 4.03 -31.89 5.17
C GLN A 109 2.66 -32.19 5.86
N ASP A 110 2.64 -32.81 7.05
CA ASP A 110 1.44 -33.20 7.82
C ASP A 110 0.91 -32.06 8.75
N THR A 111 -0.42 -31.86 8.82
CA THR A 111 -1.09 -30.71 9.48
C THR A 111 -2.06 -31.08 10.61
N THR A 112 -1.97 -30.43 11.78
CA THR A 112 -3.08 -30.24 12.76
C THR A 112 -3.02 -28.84 13.39
N MET A 113 -4.18 -28.17 13.58
CA MET A 113 -4.34 -26.75 13.99
C MET A 113 -5.53 -26.55 14.96
N SER A 114 -5.45 -25.53 15.85
CA SER A 114 -6.53 -24.98 16.70
C SER A 114 -6.45 -23.44 16.74
N HIS A 115 -7.59 -22.73 16.82
CA HIS A 115 -7.71 -21.26 16.71
C HIS A 115 -8.00 -20.55 18.06
N SER A 116 -7.09 -19.65 18.46
CA SER A 116 -7.24 -18.54 19.42
C SER A 116 -7.06 -17.21 18.63
N ALA A 117 -7.41 -16.05 19.21
CA ALA A 117 -7.02 -14.72 18.67
C ALA A 117 -5.59 -14.83 18.12
N PRO A 118 -5.31 -14.43 16.87
CA PRO A 118 -4.09 -14.85 16.23
C PRO A 118 -2.95 -14.42 17.14
N ALA A 119 -2.34 -15.41 17.79
CA ALA A 119 -1.09 -15.19 18.44
C ALA A 119 -0.18 -14.56 17.37
N PRO A 120 0.76 -13.68 17.74
CA PRO A 120 1.85 -13.38 16.81
C PRO A 120 2.28 -14.72 16.23
N LEU A 121 2.31 -14.81 14.88
CA LEU A 121 2.57 -16.06 14.14
C LEU A 121 3.43 -16.97 15.00
N ASP A 122 2.93 -18.15 15.39
CA ASP A 122 3.60 -19.07 16.31
C ASP A 122 4.84 -19.67 15.62
N ILE A 123 5.81 -18.79 15.40
CA ILE A 123 7.06 -18.99 14.69
C ILE A 123 8.10 -18.68 15.75
N SER A 124 8.61 -19.71 16.39
CA SER A 124 9.73 -19.55 17.30
C SER A 124 11.04 -19.49 16.51
N LEU A 125 12.01 -18.76 17.06
CA LEU A 125 13.38 -18.77 16.51
C LEU A 125 13.95 -20.20 16.49
N ALA A 126 13.56 -21.05 17.45
CA ALA A 126 13.99 -22.44 17.50
C ALA A 126 13.47 -23.24 16.30
N ASP A 127 12.21 -23.03 15.89
CA ASP A 127 11.62 -23.71 14.73
C ASP A 127 12.26 -23.25 13.42
N LEU A 128 12.55 -21.95 13.29
CA LEU A 128 13.25 -21.40 12.12
C LEU A 128 14.68 -21.95 12.00
N ILE A 129 15.38 -22.05 13.12
CA ILE A 129 16.72 -22.64 13.17
C ILE A 129 16.67 -24.12 12.80
N ALA A 130 15.76 -24.89 13.41
CA ALA A 130 15.61 -26.33 13.14
C ALA A 130 15.30 -26.58 11.66
N ARG A 131 14.39 -25.81 11.08
CA ARG A 131 14.01 -25.92 9.67
C ARG A 131 15.16 -25.58 8.73
N LEU A 132 15.99 -24.59 9.06
CA LEU A 132 17.21 -24.30 8.28
C LEU A 132 18.24 -25.42 8.36
N TYR A 133 18.37 -26.10 9.50
CA TYR A 133 19.23 -27.28 9.61
C TYR A 133 18.69 -28.47 8.81
N GLU A 134 17.37 -28.66 8.75
CA GLU A 134 16.75 -29.71 7.94
C GLU A 134 16.82 -29.43 6.43
N GLU A 135 16.60 -28.18 6.00
CA GLU A 135 16.69 -27.78 4.60
C GLU A 135 18.14 -27.78 4.08
N LEU A 136 19.11 -27.59 4.97
CA LEU A 136 20.53 -27.46 4.65
C LEU A 136 21.41 -28.32 5.57
N PRO A 137 21.31 -29.67 5.49
CA PRO A 137 21.99 -30.57 6.40
C PRO A 137 23.52 -30.48 6.27
N ASP A 138 24.03 -30.34 5.05
CA ASP A 138 25.46 -30.34 4.74
C ASP A 138 26.05 -28.94 4.48
N ALA A 139 25.27 -27.87 4.68
CA ALA A 139 25.75 -26.51 4.47
C ALA A 139 26.79 -26.10 5.51
N ASP A 140 27.69 -25.18 5.15
CA ASP A 140 28.51 -24.49 6.13
C ASP A 140 27.73 -23.35 6.82
N ASP A 141 28.32 -22.78 7.87
CA ASP A 141 27.67 -21.72 8.65
C ASP A 141 27.40 -20.46 7.82
N LEU A 142 28.25 -20.16 6.83
CA LEU A 142 28.10 -18.98 5.99
C LEU A 142 26.89 -19.12 5.05
N ALA A 143 26.70 -20.30 4.47
CA ALA A 143 25.54 -20.64 3.65
C ALA A 143 24.24 -20.61 4.47
N ARG A 144 24.26 -21.04 5.73
CA ARG A 144 23.12 -20.94 6.66
C ARG A 144 22.78 -19.49 6.99
N VAL A 145 23.77 -18.61 7.19
CA VAL A 145 23.53 -17.16 7.37
C VAL A 145 22.84 -16.55 6.15
N GLY A 146 23.27 -16.91 4.93
CA GLY A 146 22.63 -16.47 3.71
C GLY A 146 21.17 -16.94 3.57
N ALA A 147 20.90 -18.18 3.96
CA ALA A 147 19.55 -18.73 3.96
C ALA A 147 18.63 -18.10 5.02
N ALA A 148 19.14 -17.90 6.24
CA ALA A 148 18.44 -17.18 7.30
C ALA A 148 18.09 -15.74 6.87
N ARG A 149 18.99 -15.05 6.19
CA ARG A 149 18.73 -13.70 5.66
C ARG A 149 17.61 -13.68 4.63
N ARG A 150 17.58 -14.65 3.71
CA ARG A 150 16.51 -14.76 2.70
C ARG A 150 15.16 -15.05 3.33
N GLN A 151 15.10 -15.96 4.30
CA GLN A 151 13.87 -16.26 5.04
C GLN A 151 13.41 -15.05 5.86
N ALA A 152 14.31 -14.34 6.54
CA ALA A 152 13.98 -13.12 7.27
C ALA A 152 13.41 -12.04 6.35
N ARG A 153 13.97 -11.89 5.13
CA ARG A 153 13.44 -10.95 4.14
C ARG A 153 12.04 -11.36 3.66
N ALA A 154 11.84 -12.63 3.32
CA ALA A 154 10.53 -13.12 2.90
C ALA A 154 9.45 -12.94 3.98
N LEU A 155 9.80 -13.14 5.26
CA LEU A 155 8.90 -12.87 6.39
C LEU A 155 8.57 -11.38 6.52
N SER A 156 9.55 -10.49 6.32
CA SER A 156 9.32 -9.04 6.30
C SER A 156 8.41 -8.64 5.14
N ASP A 157 8.71 -9.11 3.92
CA ASP A 157 7.95 -8.78 2.72
C ASP A 157 6.48 -9.25 2.83
N LEU A 158 6.24 -10.40 3.46
CA LEU A 158 4.88 -10.89 3.77
C LEU A 158 4.17 -10.01 4.81
N GLY A 159 4.89 -9.52 5.82
CA GLY A 159 4.37 -8.57 6.79
C GLY A 159 3.95 -7.25 6.14
N ASP A 160 4.79 -6.71 5.24
CA ASP A 160 4.51 -5.47 4.53
C ASP A 160 3.29 -5.63 3.59
N GLN A 161 3.20 -6.74 2.86
CA GLN A 161 2.04 -7.05 2.00
C GLN A 161 0.74 -7.17 2.80
N LEU A 162 0.80 -7.76 4.00
CA LEU A 162 -0.35 -7.88 4.89
C LEU A 162 -0.85 -6.50 5.33
N VAL A 163 0.07 -5.61 5.72
CA VAL A 163 -0.25 -4.23 6.10
C VAL A 163 -0.82 -3.45 4.91
N GLU A 164 -0.17 -3.53 3.75
CA GLU A 164 -0.60 -2.83 2.53
C GLU A 164 -2.00 -3.26 2.07
N HIS A 165 -2.33 -4.54 2.19
CA HIS A 165 -3.66 -5.07 1.91
C HIS A 165 -4.72 -4.37 2.77
N TYR A 166 -4.53 -4.33 4.09
CA TYR A 166 -5.53 -3.73 5.00
C TYR A 166 -5.54 -2.20 4.97
N VAL A 167 -4.42 -1.55 4.68
CA VAL A 167 -4.41 -0.11 4.38
C VAL A 167 -5.26 0.20 3.15
N SER A 168 -5.16 -0.63 2.11
CA SER A 168 -5.94 -0.48 0.89
C SER A 168 -7.43 -0.72 1.15
N GLU A 169 -7.78 -1.74 1.93
CA GLU A 169 -9.16 -1.99 2.34
C GLU A 169 -9.73 -0.86 3.21
N ALA A 170 -8.95 -0.33 4.16
CA ALA A 170 -9.38 0.79 5.01
C ALA A 170 -9.64 2.06 4.20
N LYS A 171 -8.76 2.38 3.22
CA LYS A 171 -8.96 3.50 2.29
C LYS A 171 -10.23 3.33 1.45
N LEU A 172 -10.49 2.12 0.96
CA LEU A 172 -11.72 1.81 0.21
C LEU A 172 -12.97 1.92 1.09
N GLY A 173 -12.85 1.62 2.38
CA GLY A 173 -13.88 1.83 3.40
C GLY A 173 -14.09 3.28 3.83
N GLY A 174 -13.35 4.23 3.26
CA GLY A 174 -13.47 5.66 3.55
C GLY A 174 -12.66 6.15 4.75
N ALA A 175 -11.77 5.32 5.31
CA ALA A 175 -10.89 5.73 6.38
C ALA A 175 -9.91 6.82 5.90
N THR A 176 -9.73 7.83 6.74
CA THR A 176 -8.76 8.90 6.53
C THR A 176 -7.34 8.40 6.79
N TRP A 177 -6.35 9.09 6.22
CA TRP A 177 -4.95 8.74 6.45
C TRP A 177 -4.52 8.90 7.92
N SER A 178 -5.18 9.79 8.68
CA SER A 178 -4.98 9.94 10.12
C SER A 178 -5.42 8.70 10.89
N GLU A 179 -6.62 8.18 10.62
CA GLU A 179 -7.16 6.98 11.28
C GLU A 179 -6.34 5.73 10.96
N ILE A 180 -5.84 5.64 9.73
CA ILE A 180 -4.95 4.56 9.32
C ILE A 180 -3.61 4.64 10.06
N SER A 181 -3.05 5.84 10.23
CA SER A 181 -1.81 6.03 11.02
C SER A 181 -2.01 5.60 12.47
N ASP A 182 -3.09 6.06 13.11
CA ASP A 182 -3.40 5.72 14.51
C ASP A 182 -3.53 4.19 14.72
N ALA A 183 -4.10 3.49 13.74
CA ALA A 183 -4.24 2.03 13.77
C ALA A 183 -2.91 1.29 13.58
N LEU A 184 -2.01 1.81 12.73
CA LEU A 184 -0.67 1.24 12.53
C LEU A 184 0.21 1.40 13.77
N ASP A 185 -0.03 2.45 14.56
CA ASP A 185 0.67 2.73 15.80
C ASP A 185 0.09 1.95 17.01
N ALA A 186 -1.08 1.32 16.86
CA ALA A 186 -1.71 0.53 17.92
C ALA A 186 -0.91 -0.75 18.22
N THR A 187 -0.28 -0.80 19.40
CA THR A 187 0.48 -1.99 19.85
C THR A 187 -0.47 -2.97 20.56
N PRO A 188 -0.40 -4.31 20.32
CA PRO A 188 -1.21 -5.27 21.06
C PRO A 188 -0.92 -5.23 22.57
N PRO A 189 -1.94 -5.38 23.44
CA PRO A 189 -1.72 -5.44 24.89
C PRO A 189 -0.91 -6.70 25.25
N GLY A 190 0.24 -6.51 25.91
CA GLY A 190 1.07 -7.60 26.43
C GLY A 190 2.27 -8.01 25.58
N SER A 191 2.52 -7.39 24.41
CA SER A 191 3.75 -7.61 23.66
C SER A 191 4.97 -7.02 24.42
N PRO A 192 6.09 -7.74 24.59
CA PRO A 192 7.32 -7.10 25.04
C PRO A 192 7.67 -6.01 24.03
N LYS A 193 7.83 -4.76 24.49
CA LYS A 193 8.12 -3.57 23.66
C LYS A 193 9.39 -3.79 22.84
N ARG A 194 9.25 -4.38 21.68
CA ARG A 194 10.24 -4.39 20.62
C ARG A 194 9.84 -3.24 19.71
N ARG A 195 10.42 -2.07 19.95
CA ARG A 195 10.18 -0.84 19.17
C ARG A 195 10.46 -1.12 17.69
N SER A 196 9.46 -1.54 16.91
CA SER A 196 9.40 -1.18 15.49
C SER A 196 8.74 0.19 15.44
N ARG A 197 9.54 1.24 15.65
CA ARG A 197 9.11 2.61 15.35
C ARG A 197 8.70 2.65 13.89
N ASN A 198 7.59 3.32 13.58
CA ASN A 198 7.31 3.70 12.20
C ASN A 198 8.58 4.38 11.66
N PRO A 199 9.18 3.92 10.55
CA PRO A 199 10.49 4.42 10.10
C PRO A 199 10.47 5.94 9.84
N LEU A 200 9.29 6.52 9.61
CA LEU A 200 9.04 7.94 9.39
C LEU A 200 8.27 8.60 10.54
N GLU A 201 8.22 7.96 11.71
CA GLU A 201 7.69 8.57 12.94
C GLU A 201 8.50 9.82 13.27
N GLY A 202 7.80 10.96 13.44
CA GLY A 202 8.42 12.27 13.65
C GLY A 202 8.78 13.04 12.38
N PHE A 203 8.60 12.48 11.17
CA PHE A 203 8.84 13.25 9.94
C PHE A 203 7.75 14.29 9.71
N THR A 204 8.09 15.43 9.10
CA THR A 204 7.08 16.43 8.67
C THR A 204 6.37 15.96 7.40
N ASP A 205 5.24 16.57 7.06
CA ASP A 205 4.51 16.25 5.83
C ASP A 205 5.33 16.56 4.57
N LEU A 206 6.13 17.63 4.58
CA LEU A 206 7.05 17.96 3.49
C LEU A 206 8.16 16.92 3.36
N SER A 207 8.71 16.42 4.47
CA SER A 207 9.71 15.34 4.45
C SER A 207 9.13 14.02 3.97
N ARG A 208 7.87 13.71 4.33
CA ARG A 208 7.19 12.51 3.82
C ARG A 208 6.93 12.63 2.32
N HIS A 209 6.51 13.81 1.87
CA HIS A 209 6.27 14.05 0.45
C HIS A 209 7.57 13.95 -0.37
N SER A 210 8.69 14.48 0.12
CA SER A 210 9.98 14.34 -0.58
C SER A 210 10.43 12.88 -0.72
N ILE A 211 10.08 12.01 0.24
CA ILE A 211 10.33 10.56 0.15
C ILE A 211 9.44 9.89 -0.92
N VAL A 212 8.18 10.32 -1.06
CA VAL A 212 7.31 9.85 -2.16
C VAL A 212 7.90 10.25 -3.51
N LEU A 213 8.36 11.50 -3.64
CA LEU A 213 9.02 12.00 -4.85
C LEU A 213 10.33 11.25 -5.14
N ALA A 214 11.07 10.85 -4.10
CA ALA A 214 12.24 9.97 -4.26
C ALA A 214 11.86 8.60 -4.82
N GLN A 215 10.73 8.03 -4.39
CA GLN A 215 10.23 6.77 -4.93
C GLN A 215 9.80 6.90 -6.39
N GLU A 216 9.18 8.01 -6.77
CA GLU A 216 8.85 8.33 -8.17
C GLU A 216 10.11 8.46 -9.02
N SER A 217 11.13 9.15 -8.52
CA SER A 217 12.44 9.26 -9.17
C SER A 217 13.09 7.89 -9.39
N ALA A 218 13.06 7.00 -8.38
CA ALA A 218 13.59 5.63 -8.53
C ALA A 218 12.84 4.83 -9.61
N ARG A 219 11.53 5.04 -9.78
CA ARG A 219 10.74 4.43 -10.86
C ARG A 219 11.12 4.98 -12.23
N GLU A 220 11.25 6.30 -12.34
CA GLU A 220 11.63 6.98 -13.57
C GLU A 220 13.00 6.51 -14.07
N HIS A 221 13.95 6.39 -13.15
CA HIS A 221 15.31 5.91 -13.42
C HIS A 221 15.42 4.37 -13.47
N ARG A 222 14.32 3.65 -13.23
CA ARG A 222 14.27 2.17 -13.23
C ARG A 222 15.29 1.52 -12.29
N HIS A 223 15.42 2.07 -11.09
CA HIS A 223 16.28 1.54 -10.04
C HIS A 223 15.50 0.70 -9.02
N GLU A 224 16.04 -0.47 -8.69
CA GLU A 224 15.41 -1.46 -7.80
C GLU A 224 15.37 -1.04 -6.32
N LEU A 225 16.15 -0.02 -5.96
CA LEU A 225 16.26 0.51 -4.62
C LEU A 225 16.17 2.04 -4.64
N ILE A 226 15.52 2.62 -3.63
CA ILE A 226 15.61 4.05 -3.36
C ILE A 226 16.99 4.29 -2.76
N GLY A 227 17.94 4.71 -3.58
CA GLY A 227 19.25 5.21 -3.14
C GLY A 227 19.23 6.67 -2.67
N THR A 228 20.39 7.13 -2.21
CA THR A 228 20.58 8.51 -1.69
C THR A 228 20.33 9.58 -2.75
N GLU A 229 20.69 9.29 -4.00
CA GLU A 229 20.50 10.11 -5.18
C GLU A 229 19.01 10.40 -5.45
N HIS A 230 18.16 9.40 -5.26
CA HIS A 230 16.71 9.57 -5.36
C HIS A 230 16.16 10.41 -4.22
N LEU A 231 16.67 10.23 -2.99
CA LEU A 231 16.29 11.07 -1.85
C LEU A 231 16.66 12.54 -2.09
N LEU A 232 17.84 12.81 -2.67
CA LEU A 232 18.25 14.16 -3.03
C LEU A 232 17.37 14.76 -4.14
N LEU A 233 17.05 13.99 -5.19
CA LEU A 233 16.10 14.42 -6.22
C LEU A 233 14.69 14.65 -5.66
N GLY A 234 14.27 13.85 -4.68
CA GLY A 234 13.00 14.00 -3.97
C GLY A 234 12.94 15.30 -3.16
N LEU A 235 14.02 15.65 -2.45
CA LEU A 235 14.15 16.95 -1.78
C LEU A 235 14.14 18.12 -2.78
N LEU A 236 14.83 17.96 -3.90
CA LEU A 236 14.87 18.95 -4.96
C LEU A 236 13.49 19.15 -5.61
N SER A 237 12.66 18.10 -5.66
CA SER A 237 11.32 18.13 -6.27
C SER A 237 10.21 18.60 -5.30
N GLU A 238 10.54 18.91 -4.04
CA GLU A 238 9.62 19.54 -3.07
C GLU A 238 9.97 21.02 -2.87
N PRO A 239 9.44 21.93 -3.70
CA PRO A 239 9.82 23.35 -3.70
C PRO A 239 9.38 24.12 -2.44
N ARG A 240 8.48 23.54 -1.63
CA ARG A 240 8.07 24.14 -0.35
C ARG A 240 9.00 23.77 0.80
N GLY A 241 9.90 22.81 0.59
CA GLY A 241 10.85 22.32 1.58
C GLY A 241 12.03 23.27 1.77
N LEU A 242 12.47 23.43 3.01
CA LEU A 242 13.67 24.21 3.31
C LEU A 242 14.91 23.64 2.60
N ALA A 243 15.02 22.32 2.41
CA ALA A 243 16.13 21.74 1.66
C ALA A 243 16.20 22.26 0.22
N HIS A 244 15.07 22.35 -0.49
CA HIS A 244 15.03 22.88 -1.86
C HIS A 244 15.49 24.34 -1.90
N GLU A 245 14.99 25.17 -0.98
CA GLU A 245 15.38 26.57 -0.87
C GLU A 245 16.89 26.72 -0.62
N LEU A 246 17.45 25.93 0.31
CA LEU A 246 18.87 25.97 0.62
C LEU A 246 19.75 25.53 -0.55
N LEU A 247 19.35 24.46 -1.25
CA LEU A 247 20.06 23.95 -2.42
C LEU A 247 20.09 24.96 -3.57
N THR A 248 18.98 25.64 -3.84
CA THR A 248 18.85 26.59 -4.95
C THR A 248 19.40 27.98 -4.63
N THR A 249 19.39 28.40 -3.36
CA THR A 249 19.86 29.73 -2.95
C THR A 249 21.37 29.80 -2.76
N HIS A 250 22.00 28.73 -2.26
CA HIS A 250 23.41 28.76 -1.83
C HIS A 250 24.40 28.15 -2.82
N THR A 251 23.94 27.51 -3.89
CA THR A 251 24.82 26.64 -4.69
C THR A 251 24.77 26.92 -6.19
N CYS A 252 23.64 26.59 -6.81
CA CYS A 252 23.53 26.35 -8.24
C CYS A 252 22.04 26.42 -8.64
N SER A 253 21.77 26.48 -9.94
CA SER A 253 20.42 26.23 -10.46
C SER A 253 19.95 24.80 -10.13
N GLU A 254 18.62 24.60 -10.01
CA GLU A 254 18.04 23.28 -9.82
C GLU A 254 18.54 22.28 -10.89
N GLU A 255 18.64 22.74 -12.13
CA GLU A 255 19.09 21.96 -13.27
C GLU A 255 20.54 21.46 -13.12
N GLU A 256 21.44 22.27 -12.56
CA GLU A 256 22.83 21.88 -12.34
C GLU A 256 22.95 20.77 -11.28
N ILE A 257 22.17 20.87 -10.19
CA ILE A 257 22.14 19.86 -9.14
C ILE A 257 21.58 18.55 -9.69
N ARG A 258 20.46 18.63 -10.43
CA ARG A 258 19.82 17.48 -11.07
C ARG A 258 20.79 16.79 -12.03
N ALA A 259 21.45 17.55 -12.91
CA ALA A 259 22.41 17.02 -13.86
C ALA A 259 23.62 16.34 -13.18
N ALA A 260 24.12 16.92 -12.08
CA ALA A 260 25.21 16.33 -11.31
C ALA A 260 24.82 14.99 -10.68
N VAL A 261 23.61 14.90 -10.13
CA VAL A 261 23.09 13.67 -9.50
C VAL A 261 22.81 12.60 -10.56
N GLU A 262 22.08 12.93 -11.62
CA GLU A 262 21.72 12.02 -12.71
C GLU A 262 22.97 11.51 -13.45
N GLY A 263 23.96 12.37 -13.69
CA GLY A 263 25.22 11.99 -14.34
C GLY A 263 26.07 11.03 -13.52
N ALA A 264 25.86 10.95 -12.21
CA ALA A 264 26.55 10.02 -11.31
C ALA A 264 25.78 8.70 -11.10
N MET A 265 24.54 8.61 -11.58
CA MET A 265 23.73 7.40 -11.41
C MET A 265 24.21 6.26 -12.31
N PRO A 266 24.12 5.00 -11.83
CA PRO A 266 24.24 3.86 -12.72
C PRO A 266 23.10 3.86 -13.75
N PRO A 267 23.26 3.17 -14.89
CA PRO A 267 22.17 2.99 -15.84
C PRO A 267 21.03 2.17 -15.19
N GLY A 268 19.80 2.58 -15.49
CA GLY A 268 18.59 1.88 -15.04
C GLY A 268 18.45 0.47 -15.62
N GLY A 269 17.61 -0.34 -14.98
CA GLY A 269 17.28 -1.68 -15.45
C GLY A 269 16.50 -1.68 -16.78
N GLU A 270 16.54 -2.81 -17.50
CA GLU A 270 15.85 -2.96 -18.78
C GLU A 270 14.31 -2.96 -18.65
N GLN A 271 13.77 -3.26 -17.46
CA GLN A 271 12.35 -3.45 -17.21
C GLN A 271 11.78 -2.41 -16.23
N ALA A 272 10.52 -2.02 -16.44
CA ALA A 272 9.77 -1.24 -15.48
C ALA A 272 9.49 -2.08 -14.22
N LEU A 273 9.74 -1.51 -13.04
CA LEU A 273 9.61 -2.21 -11.76
C LEU A 273 8.16 -2.15 -11.25
N PRO A 274 7.46 -3.30 -11.13
CA PRO A 274 6.14 -3.34 -10.50
C PRO A 274 6.28 -3.39 -8.97
N GLY A 275 5.45 -2.60 -8.27
CA GLY A 275 5.28 -2.69 -6.81
C GLY A 275 6.07 -1.69 -5.95
N HIS A 276 6.30 -2.08 -4.70
CA HIS A 276 7.03 -1.32 -3.67
C HIS A 276 8.55 -1.34 -3.93
N ILE A 277 9.21 -0.18 -3.82
CA ILE A 277 10.68 -0.04 -3.97
C ILE A 277 11.26 0.18 -2.59
N ALA A 278 12.16 -0.70 -2.16
CA ALA A 278 12.76 -0.63 -0.85
C ALA A 278 13.90 0.40 -0.79
N PHE A 279 14.17 0.95 0.39
CA PHE A 279 15.35 1.76 0.65
C PHE A 279 16.65 0.94 0.56
N GLY A 280 17.64 1.47 -0.15
CA GLY A 280 19.00 0.93 -0.19
C GLY A 280 19.77 1.15 1.13
N PRO A 281 20.88 0.44 1.37
CA PRO A 281 21.65 0.53 2.62
C PRO A 281 22.11 1.97 2.93
N ASP A 282 22.66 2.67 1.93
CA ASP A 282 23.15 4.05 2.13
C ASP A 282 22.01 5.05 2.36
N SER A 283 20.83 4.81 1.77
CA SER A 283 19.65 5.64 2.02
C SER A 283 19.09 5.45 3.43
N LYS A 284 19.16 4.23 3.98
CA LYS A 284 18.79 3.96 5.37
C LYS A 284 19.74 4.64 6.35
N GLU A 285 21.05 4.58 6.07
CA GLU A 285 22.04 5.33 6.83
C GLU A 285 21.76 6.84 6.76
N ALA A 286 21.46 7.39 5.59
CA ALA A 286 21.11 8.81 5.45
C ALA A 286 19.87 9.21 6.29
N ILE A 287 18.86 8.35 6.35
CA ILE A 287 17.67 8.55 7.19
C ILE A 287 18.02 8.52 8.68
N GLU A 288 18.88 7.59 9.11
CA GLU A 288 19.38 7.54 10.49
C GLU A 288 20.21 8.79 10.84
N GLN A 289 21.00 9.29 9.91
CA GLN A 289 21.76 10.53 10.07
C GLN A 289 20.85 11.77 10.10
N ALA A 290 19.73 11.76 9.38
CA ALA A 290 18.73 12.82 9.45
C ALA A 290 18.06 12.90 10.82
N LEU A 291 17.75 11.75 11.43
CA LEU A 291 17.24 11.67 12.81
C LEU A 291 18.27 12.23 13.80
N ARG A 292 19.56 11.93 13.63
CA ARG A 292 20.64 12.52 14.44
C ARG A 292 20.72 14.02 14.24
N ALA A 293 20.67 14.52 13.00
CA ALA A 293 20.71 15.94 12.69
C ALA A 293 19.53 16.71 13.32
N ALA A 294 18.33 16.15 13.29
CA ALA A 294 17.17 16.72 14.00
C ALA A 294 17.44 16.85 15.49
N SER A 295 17.96 15.78 16.11
CA SER A 295 18.32 15.77 17.53
C SER A 295 19.44 16.77 17.87
N ASP A 296 20.45 16.90 17.02
CA ASP A 296 21.56 17.85 17.20
C ASP A 296 21.06 19.30 17.21
N LEU A 297 20.02 19.60 16.42
CA LEU A 297 19.34 20.90 16.36
C LEU A 297 18.24 21.09 17.42
N GLY A 298 18.04 20.08 18.28
CA GLY A 298 17.01 20.08 19.34
C GLY A 298 15.59 19.98 18.81
N HIS A 299 15.38 19.42 17.62
CA HIS A 299 14.07 19.15 17.05
C HIS A 299 13.59 17.74 17.39
N ASP A 300 12.32 17.62 17.77
CA ASP A 300 11.60 16.36 17.95
C ASP A 300 10.91 15.89 16.65
N TRP A 301 11.11 16.63 15.55
CA TRP A 301 10.61 16.34 14.21
C TRP A 301 11.73 16.34 13.15
N VAL A 302 11.51 15.62 12.05
CA VAL A 302 12.44 15.49 10.93
C VAL A 302 11.92 16.25 9.71
N GLY A 303 12.50 17.42 9.43
CA GLY A 303 12.25 18.25 8.26
C GLY A 303 13.10 17.87 7.05
N THR A 304 12.84 18.55 5.93
CA THR A 304 13.59 18.39 4.69
C THR A 304 15.08 18.73 4.86
N GLU A 305 15.38 19.72 5.69
CA GLU A 305 16.72 20.18 6.05
C GLU A 305 17.50 19.13 6.86
N HIS A 306 16.82 18.37 7.73
CA HIS A 306 17.44 17.26 8.44
C HIS A 306 17.77 16.12 7.48
N LEU A 307 16.88 15.84 6.53
CA LEU A 307 17.15 14.88 5.45
C LEU A 307 18.35 15.31 4.60
N LEU A 308 18.46 16.59 4.25
CA LEU A 308 19.62 17.13 3.52
C LEU A 308 20.93 16.93 4.30
N LEU A 309 20.94 17.24 5.60
CA LEU A 309 22.10 16.99 6.47
C LEU A 309 22.42 15.49 6.58
N GLY A 310 21.40 14.64 6.67
CA GLY A 310 21.55 13.19 6.71
C GLY A 310 22.19 12.65 5.43
N LEU A 311 21.76 13.13 4.27
CA LEU A 311 22.34 12.79 2.97
C LEU A 311 23.80 13.24 2.86
N ALA A 312 24.13 14.44 3.34
CA ALA A 312 25.50 14.93 3.33
C ALA A 312 26.43 14.08 4.22
N ARG A 313 25.93 13.59 5.37
CA ARG A 313 26.67 12.76 6.34
C ARG A 313 26.82 11.30 5.89
N ALA A 314 26.00 10.80 4.97
CA ALA A 314 26.11 9.45 4.43
C ALA A 314 27.24 9.37 3.38
N GLU A 315 28.51 9.35 3.84
CA GLU A 315 29.71 9.54 3.01
C GLU A 315 29.81 8.65 1.76
N ASN A 316 29.29 7.43 1.85
CA ASN A 316 29.30 6.43 0.78
C ASN A 316 28.21 6.65 -0.28
N GLY A 317 27.21 7.49 0.01
CA GLY A 317 26.09 7.75 -0.89
C GLY A 317 26.45 8.63 -2.08
N LEU A 318 25.78 8.40 -3.20
CA LEU A 318 25.87 9.24 -4.40
C LEU A 318 25.44 10.68 -4.13
N ALA A 319 24.44 10.90 -3.27
CA ALA A 319 24.03 12.26 -2.88
C ALA A 319 25.16 13.02 -2.17
N ALA A 320 25.83 12.39 -1.20
CA ALA A 320 26.94 13.02 -0.48
C ALA A 320 28.08 13.41 -1.43
N ARG A 321 28.36 12.55 -2.42
CA ARG A 321 29.35 12.85 -3.46
C ARG A 321 28.91 14.02 -4.34
N ALA A 322 27.69 14.00 -4.86
CA ALA A 322 27.16 15.08 -5.71
C ALA A 322 27.17 16.43 -4.98
N LEU A 323 26.76 16.44 -3.70
CA LEU A 323 26.82 17.64 -2.86
C LEU A 323 28.26 18.15 -2.70
N ARG A 324 29.24 17.27 -2.43
CA ARG A 324 30.65 17.66 -2.35
C ARG A 324 31.21 18.18 -3.66
N ASP A 325 30.86 17.57 -4.79
CA ASP A 325 31.30 17.98 -6.12
C ASP A 325 30.75 19.37 -6.49
N LEU A 326 29.59 19.75 -5.92
CA LEU A 326 28.98 21.08 -6.00
C LEU A 326 29.51 22.06 -4.93
N GLY A 327 30.46 21.64 -4.09
CA GLY A 327 31.04 22.47 -3.02
C GLY A 327 30.23 22.51 -1.72
N LEU A 328 29.16 21.73 -1.59
CA LEU A 328 28.34 21.60 -0.37
C LEU A 328 28.92 20.53 0.54
N THR A 329 29.81 20.94 1.44
CA THR A 329 30.35 20.06 2.48
C THR A 329 29.35 19.91 3.63
N VAL A 330 29.50 18.84 4.41
CA VAL A 330 28.70 18.61 5.64
C VAL A 330 28.73 19.83 6.56
N ASP A 331 29.92 20.39 6.79
CA ASP A 331 30.12 21.54 7.67
C ASP A 331 29.39 22.79 7.14
N SER A 332 29.53 23.07 5.84
CA SER A 332 28.88 24.22 5.21
C SER A 332 27.35 24.12 5.25
N LEU A 333 26.80 22.93 4.96
CA LEU A 333 25.37 22.68 5.01
C LEU A 333 24.84 22.78 6.45
N HIS A 334 25.59 22.27 7.43
CA HIS A 334 25.20 22.37 8.83
C HIS A 334 25.13 23.82 9.30
N GLU A 335 26.12 24.65 8.96
CA GLU A 335 26.13 26.07 9.30
C GLU A 335 24.97 26.83 8.65
N VAL A 336 24.70 26.56 7.37
CA VAL A 336 23.59 27.17 6.63
C VAL A 336 22.24 26.78 7.22
N VAL A 337 22.00 25.48 7.47
CA VAL A 337 20.76 24.98 8.08
C VAL A 337 20.56 25.58 9.47
N ALA A 338 21.58 25.57 10.32
CA ALA A 338 21.48 26.11 11.68
C ALA A 338 21.14 27.61 11.67
N THR A 339 21.77 28.37 10.78
CA THR A 339 21.51 29.80 10.61
C THR A 339 20.07 30.07 10.17
N GLU A 340 19.60 29.33 9.16
CA GLU A 340 18.27 29.53 8.60
C GLU A 340 17.14 29.09 9.55
N VAL A 341 17.34 27.98 10.27
CA VAL A 341 16.43 27.55 11.34
C VAL A 341 16.34 28.59 12.45
N ALA A 342 17.48 29.16 12.89
CA ALA A 342 17.49 30.20 13.92
C ALA A 342 16.76 31.47 13.44
N ARG A 343 16.97 31.87 12.18
CA ARG A 343 16.30 33.02 11.57
C ARG A 343 14.77 32.85 11.54
N ARG A 344 14.28 31.68 11.13
CA ARG A 344 12.83 31.39 11.07
C ARG A 344 12.18 31.31 12.44
N ARG A 345 12.88 30.78 13.44
CA ARG A 345 12.40 30.79 14.83
C ARG A 345 12.20 32.21 15.32
N ALA A 346 13.20 33.08 15.15
CA ALA A 346 13.10 34.48 15.55
C ALA A 346 11.95 35.23 14.84
N ALA A 347 11.71 34.96 13.56
CA ALA A 347 10.61 35.57 12.80
C ALA A 347 9.21 35.08 13.21
N ASN A 348 9.09 33.91 13.83
CA ASN A 348 7.81 33.38 14.34
C ASN A 348 7.49 33.85 15.77
N ASP A 349 8.47 34.39 16.49
CA ASP A 349 8.33 34.91 17.85
C ASP A 349 7.98 36.42 17.88
N GLU A 350 7.99 37.11 16.73
CA GLU A 350 7.62 38.53 16.53
C GLU A 350 6.17 38.73 16.07
#